data_AF-A0A0R3VUG4-F1
#
_entry.id   AF-A0A0R3VUG4-F1
#
_cell.length_a   1.000
_cell.length_b   1.000
_cell.length_c   1.000
_cell.angle_alpha   90.00
_cell.angle_beta   90.00
_cell.angle_gamma   90.00
#
_symmetry.space_group_name_H-M   'P 1'
#
loop_
_entity.id
_entity.type
_entity.pdbx_description
1 polymer ?
#
loop_
_entity_poly.entity_id
_entity_poly.type
_entity_poly.pdbx_seq_one_letter_code
_entity_poly.pdbx_strand_id
1 'polypeptide(L)'
;MVSTENHFLDYLPFCRPIADFLLPDREIPESLFLGQNELEKYYTVLDIVTPGSRKSACFTKGYAHRFEGTGSFLEMSQSSRSNSTPFPKIRAFHSKEIARLLCFPEHFDFPEEVSEKQRRRLLGNSINVLVVAHIMKWAFPTV
;
A
#
# COMPACT_ATOMS: atom_id res chain seq x y z
N MET A 1 -3.67 -2.71 -35.67
CA MET A 1 -3.23 -2.27 -34.33
C MET A 1 -3.71 -3.31 -33.35
N VAL A 2 -2.80 -4.11 -32.80
CA VAL A 2 -3.15 -5.08 -31.75
C VAL A 2 -3.54 -4.25 -30.55
N SER A 3 -4.82 -4.29 -30.17
CA SER A 3 -5.26 -3.82 -28.87
C SER A 3 -4.41 -4.60 -27.86
N THR A 4 -3.54 -3.92 -27.12
CA THR A 4 -2.95 -4.50 -25.90
C THR A 4 -4.10 -4.64 -24.91
N GLU A 5 -4.94 -5.66 -25.10
CA GLU A 5 -5.97 -6.02 -24.15
C GLU A 5 -5.26 -6.22 -22.82
N ASN A 6 -5.56 -5.32 -21.90
CA ASN A 6 -4.94 -5.31 -20.60
C ASN A 6 -5.59 -6.46 -19.81
N HIS A 7 -5.03 -7.67 -19.94
CA HIS A 7 -5.42 -8.91 -19.24
C HIS A 7 -5.29 -8.81 -17.71
N PHE A 8 -5.23 -7.60 -17.16
CA PHE A 8 -5.03 -7.31 -15.76
C PHE A 8 -6.05 -8.03 -14.86
N LEU A 9 -7.32 -8.09 -15.27
CA LEU A 9 -8.36 -8.79 -14.52
C LEU A 9 -8.10 -10.31 -14.45
N ASP A 10 -7.48 -10.89 -15.48
CA ASP A 10 -7.15 -12.31 -15.54
C ASP A 10 -6.05 -12.67 -14.52
N TYR A 11 -5.21 -11.71 -14.14
CA TYR A 11 -4.14 -11.91 -13.17
C TYR A 11 -4.57 -11.71 -11.71
N LEU A 12 -5.65 -10.97 -11.45
CA LEU A 12 -6.11 -10.67 -10.09
C LEU A 12 -6.31 -11.92 -9.19
N PRO A 13 -6.85 -13.06 -9.68
CA PRO A 13 -6.98 -14.27 -8.86
C PRO A 13 -5.65 -14.82 -8.33
N PHE A 14 -4.53 -14.57 -9.03
CA PHE A 14 -3.19 -15.01 -8.64
C PHE A 14 -2.50 -14.03 -7.68
N CYS A 15 -2.99 -12.79 -7.57
CA CYS A 15 -2.48 -11.81 -6.62
C CYS A 15 -2.94 -12.15 -5.20
N ARG A 16 -2.01 -12.13 -4.25
CA ARG A 16 -2.32 -12.28 -2.82
C ARG A 16 -3.21 -11.11 -2.35
N PRO A 17 -4.15 -11.35 -1.42
CA PRO A 17 -4.96 -10.27 -0.86
C PRO A 17 -4.09 -9.30 -0.06
N ILE A 18 -4.52 -8.04 0.07
CA ILE A 18 -3.81 -7.00 0.84
C ILE A 18 -3.58 -7.45 2.29
N ALA A 19 -4.53 -8.19 2.88
CA ALA A 19 -4.44 -8.76 4.23
C ALA A 19 -3.12 -9.50 4.51
N ASP A 20 -2.56 -10.18 3.50
CA ASP A 20 -1.33 -10.95 3.61
C ASP A 20 -0.08 -10.09 3.88
N PHE A 21 -0.17 -8.79 3.66
CA PHE A 21 0.93 -7.84 3.79
C PHE A 21 0.77 -6.93 5.01
N LEU A 22 -0.39 -6.94 5.66
CA LEU A 22 -0.71 -6.05 6.77
C LEU A 22 0.04 -6.44 8.05
N LEU A 23 0.30 -5.44 8.89
CA LEU A 23 0.74 -5.67 10.26
C LEU A 23 -0.47 -6.03 11.15
N PRO A 24 -0.25 -6.73 12.27
CA PRO A 24 -1.28 -6.89 13.29
C PRO A 24 -1.77 -5.54 13.81
N ASP A 25 -3.08 -5.41 14.10
CA ASP A 25 -3.70 -4.14 14.50
C ASP A 25 -3.01 -3.47 15.71
N ARG A 26 -2.48 -4.26 16.65
CA ARG A 26 -1.74 -3.78 17.83
C ARG A 26 -0.43 -3.05 17.52
N GLU A 27 0.11 -3.24 16.31
CA GLU A 27 1.37 -2.64 15.84
C GLU A 27 1.10 -1.40 14.96
N ILE A 28 -0.17 -1.02 14.75
CA ILE A 28 -0.55 0.13 13.94
C ILE A 28 -0.58 1.39 14.81
N PRO A 29 0.28 2.40 14.55
CA PRO A 29 0.22 3.66 15.27
C PRO A 29 -1.05 4.45 14.91
N GLU A 30 -1.65 5.11 15.92
CA GLU A 30 -2.84 5.96 15.71
C GLU A 30 -2.59 7.09 14.70
N SER A 31 -1.34 7.55 14.57
CA SER A 31 -0.93 8.59 13.61
C SER A 31 -1.05 8.20 12.14
N LEU A 32 -1.33 6.92 11.83
CA LEU A 32 -1.62 6.48 10.46
C LEU A 32 -3.09 6.67 10.07
N PHE A 33 -4.00 6.83 11.03
CA PHE A 33 -5.41 7.03 10.74
C PHE A 33 -5.66 8.46 10.27
N LEU A 34 -6.51 8.61 9.26
CA LEU A 34 -6.91 9.92 8.77
C LEU A 34 -7.87 10.56 9.76
N GLY A 35 -7.59 11.81 10.12
CA GLY A 35 -8.48 12.63 10.94
C GLY A 35 -9.71 13.10 10.16
N GLN A 36 -10.71 13.60 10.88
CA GLN A 36 -11.95 14.11 10.30
C GLN A 36 -11.69 15.19 9.22
N ASN A 37 -10.82 16.16 9.50
CA ASN A 37 -10.48 17.24 8.56
C ASN A 37 -9.86 16.72 7.24
N GLU A 38 -9.07 15.65 7.32
CA GLU A 38 -8.45 15.04 6.13
C GLU A 38 -9.49 14.30 5.32
N LEU A 39 -10.39 13.57 5.97
CA LEU A 39 -11.48 12.84 5.33
C LEU A 39 -12.47 13.80 4.64
N GLU A 40 -12.91 14.85 5.33
CA GLU A 40 -13.81 15.86 4.75
C GLU A 40 -13.23 16.50 3.48
N LYS A 41 -11.91 16.69 3.44
CA LYS A 41 -11.23 17.35 2.33
C LYS A 41 -10.84 16.42 1.19
N TYR A 42 -10.42 15.19 1.50
CA TYR A 42 -9.73 14.33 0.55
C TYR A 42 -10.44 13.00 0.27
N TYR A 43 -11.49 12.62 1.02
CA TYR A 43 -12.14 11.31 0.87
C TYR A 43 -12.53 10.96 -0.56
N THR A 44 -13.05 11.93 -1.34
CA THR A 44 -13.51 11.71 -2.72
C THR A 44 -12.38 11.44 -3.72
N VAL A 45 -11.13 11.74 -3.37
CA VAL A 45 -9.95 11.51 -4.23
C VAL A 45 -9.07 10.36 -3.74
N LEU A 46 -9.45 9.70 -2.64
CA LEU A 46 -8.71 8.53 -2.14
C LEU A 46 -8.99 7.32 -3.03
N ASP A 47 -7.94 6.60 -3.39
CA ASP A 47 -8.06 5.20 -3.80
C ASP A 47 -8.15 4.35 -2.53
N ILE A 48 -9.33 3.83 -2.22
CA ILE A 48 -9.59 3.07 -0.99
C ILE A 48 -9.59 1.58 -1.30
N VAL A 49 -8.82 0.82 -0.53
CA VAL A 49 -8.75 -0.64 -0.58
C VAL A 49 -9.17 -1.25 0.76
N THR A 50 -9.55 -2.52 0.72
CA THR A 50 -9.87 -3.32 1.92
C THR A 50 -8.85 -4.44 2.08
N PRO A 51 -8.80 -5.13 3.24
CA PRO A 51 -7.93 -6.30 3.40
C PRO A 51 -8.18 -7.40 2.35
N GLY A 52 -9.41 -7.50 1.83
CA GLY A 52 -9.77 -8.46 0.77
C GLY A 52 -9.40 -8.02 -0.65
N SER A 53 -9.04 -6.74 -0.86
CA SER A 53 -8.56 -6.26 -2.15
C SER A 53 -7.32 -7.03 -2.59
N ARG A 54 -7.14 -7.21 -3.90
CA ARG A 54 -5.98 -7.92 -4.50
C ARG A 54 -5.08 -7.01 -5.33
N LYS A 55 -5.31 -5.70 -5.23
CA LYS A 55 -4.55 -4.65 -5.88
C LYS A 55 -4.53 -3.40 -5.01
N SER A 56 -3.50 -2.58 -5.19
CA SER A 56 -3.42 -1.20 -4.73
C SER A 56 -2.92 -0.32 -5.86
N ALA A 57 -3.10 0.99 -5.74
CA ALA A 57 -2.36 1.98 -6.51
C ALA A 57 -0.86 1.93 -6.17
N CYS A 58 -0.04 2.50 -7.06
CA CYS A 58 1.39 2.60 -6.88
C CYS A 58 1.74 3.59 -5.76
N PHE A 59 2.60 3.17 -4.82
CA PHE A 59 3.11 4.04 -3.76
C PHE A 59 4.23 4.92 -4.29
N THR A 60 4.06 6.24 -4.20
CA THR A 60 5.10 7.21 -4.59
C THR A 60 5.75 7.85 -3.37
N LYS A 61 6.86 8.56 -3.56
CA LYS A 61 7.49 9.36 -2.49
C LYS A 61 6.55 10.35 -1.79
N GLY A 62 5.44 10.73 -2.44
CA GLY A 62 4.45 11.68 -1.91
C GLY A 62 3.39 11.06 -1.02
N TYR A 63 3.39 9.73 -0.83
CA TYR A 63 2.33 9.01 -0.15
C TYR A 63 2.07 9.52 1.28
N ALA A 64 0.78 9.70 1.61
CA ALA A 64 0.27 10.30 2.85
C ALA A 64 0.71 11.76 3.13
N HIS A 65 1.41 12.40 2.19
CA HIS A 65 1.63 13.86 2.19
C HIS A 65 0.81 14.54 1.08
N ARG A 66 0.58 13.83 -0.03
CA ARG A 66 -0.44 14.12 -1.03
C ARG A 66 -1.35 12.91 -1.09
N PHE A 67 -2.66 13.13 -1.13
CA PHE A 67 -3.64 12.04 -1.04
C PHE A 67 -3.97 11.46 -2.41
N GLU A 68 -4.14 12.31 -3.42
CA GLU A 68 -4.46 11.88 -4.78
C GLU A 68 -3.22 11.32 -5.50
N GLY A 69 -3.39 10.17 -6.14
CA GLY A 69 -2.39 9.61 -7.07
C GLY A 69 -1.07 9.17 -6.45
N THR A 70 -0.99 8.99 -5.13
CA THR A 70 0.26 8.62 -4.45
C THR A 70 0.28 7.24 -3.83
N GLY A 71 -0.83 6.52 -3.84
CA GLY A 71 -0.99 5.19 -3.25
C GLY A 71 -2.40 5.02 -2.66
N SER A 72 -2.80 3.78 -2.42
CA SER A 72 -4.10 3.48 -1.81
C SER A 72 -4.11 3.76 -0.31
N PHE A 73 -5.29 3.93 0.27
CA PHE A 73 -5.53 3.96 1.71
C PHE A 73 -6.38 2.77 2.12
N LEU A 74 -6.20 2.28 3.35
CA LEU A 74 -6.87 1.07 3.83
C LEU A 74 -8.11 1.43 4.65
N GLU A 75 -9.26 0.90 4.26
CA GLU A 75 -10.47 0.86 5.07
C GLU A 75 -10.42 -0.30 6.07
N MET A 76 -10.56 0.02 7.36
CA MET A 76 -10.58 -0.97 8.43
C MET A 76 -12.01 -1.44 8.68
N SER A 77 -12.28 -2.74 8.53
CA SER A 77 -13.63 -3.31 8.47
C SER A 77 -14.36 -3.49 9.81
N GLN A 78 -14.12 -2.63 10.81
CA GLN A 78 -14.71 -2.78 12.16
C GLN A 78 -15.37 -1.51 12.70
N SER A 79 -16.04 -0.75 11.86
CA SER A 79 -17.04 0.20 12.35
C SER A 79 -18.36 -0.20 11.73
N SER A 80 -19.18 -0.94 12.47
CA SER A 80 -20.63 -0.85 12.30
C SER A 80 -20.93 0.61 12.10
N ARG A 81 -21.37 1.02 10.89
CA ARG A 81 -21.64 2.41 10.55
C ARG A 81 -22.54 2.97 11.64
N SER A 82 -21.95 3.63 12.63
CA SER A 82 -22.71 4.39 13.58
C SER A 82 -23.28 5.53 12.75
N ASN A 83 -24.58 5.81 12.89
CA ASN A 83 -25.21 6.95 12.23
C ASN A 83 -24.52 8.30 12.60
N SER A 84 -23.56 8.29 13.53
CA SER A 84 -22.79 9.46 13.98
C SER A 84 -21.48 9.74 13.22
N THR A 85 -20.94 8.82 12.41
CA THR A 85 -19.66 9.05 11.70
C THR A 85 -19.85 9.04 10.18
N PRO A 86 -19.63 10.17 9.47
CA PRO A 86 -19.89 10.26 8.04
C PRO A 86 -18.90 9.46 7.18
N PHE A 87 -17.74 9.10 7.73
CA PHE A 87 -16.67 8.39 7.02
C PHE A 87 -16.30 7.08 7.71
N PRO A 88 -15.88 6.05 6.96
CA PRO A 88 -15.30 4.84 7.54
C PRO A 88 -13.93 5.11 8.16
N LYS A 89 -13.46 4.21 9.03
CA LYS A 89 -12.12 4.30 9.63
C LYS A 89 -11.07 3.97 8.56
N ILE A 90 -10.36 4.99 8.08
CA ILE A 90 -9.33 4.88 7.04
C ILE A 90 -7.96 5.18 7.61
N ARG A 91 -6.95 4.43 7.17
CA ARG A 91 -5.54 4.69 7.49
C ARG A 91 -4.63 4.62 6.27
N ALA A 92 -3.49 5.29 6.37
CA ALA A 92 -2.36 5.04 5.50
C ALA A 92 -1.74 3.66 5.79
N PHE A 93 -1.06 3.10 4.80
CA PHE A 93 -0.19 1.93 4.99
C PHE A 93 1.07 2.30 5.78
N HIS A 94 1.45 1.44 6.72
CA HIS A 94 2.72 1.52 7.42
C HIS A 94 3.88 1.18 6.47
N SER A 95 5.06 1.76 6.67
CA SER A 95 6.23 1.53 5.82
C SER A 95 6.59 0.05 5.69
N LYS A 96 6.48 -0.74 6.76
CA LYS A 96 6.67 -2.20 6.72
C LYS A 96 5.66 -2.91 5.79
N GLU A 97 4.40 -2.47 5.76
CA GLU A 97 3.37 -3.04 4.86
C GLU A 97 3.69 -2.71 3.40
N ILE A 98 4.12 -1.47 3.12
CA ILE A 98 4.59 -1.05 1.79
C ILE A 98 5.82 -1.87 1.38
N ALA A 99 6.78 -2.07 2.30
CA ALA A 99 7.97 -2.87 2.03
C ALA A 99 7.61 -4.34 1.69
N ARG A 100 6.65 -4.93 2.40
CA ARG A 100 6.13 -6.27 2.10
C ARG A 100 5.43 -6.32 0.73
N LEU A 101 4.64 -5.30 0.38
CA LEU A 101 4.02 -5.18 -0.97
C LEU A 101 5.07 -5.04 -2.08
N LEU A 102 6.19 -4.39 -1.79
CA LEU A 102 7.36 -4.31 -2.66
C LEU A 102 8.26 -5.56 -2.59
N CYS A 103 7.84 -6.59 -1.85
CA CYS A 103 8.52 -7.87 -1.67
C CYS A 103 9.92 -7.78 -1.06
N PHE A 104 10.18 -6.78 -0.23
CA PHE A 104 11.38 -6.77 0.60
C PHE A 104 11.37 -7.97 1.58
N PRO A 105 12.55 -8.52 1.92
CA PRO A 105 12.64 -9.60 2.91
C PRO A 105 12.05 -9.20 4.27
N GLU A 106 11.53 -10.17 5.03
CA GLU A 106 10.90 -9.87 6.33
C GLU A 106 11.88 -9.26 7.34
N HIS A 107 13.17 -9.56 7.24
CA HIS A 107 14.23 -8.97 8.06
C HIS A 107 14.72 -7.60 7.58
N PHE A 108 14.22 -7.09 6.44
CA PHE A 108 14.54 -5.74 6.00
C PHE A 108 13.91 -4.73 6.97
N ASP A 109 14.73 -3.81 7.46
CA ASP A 109 14.30 -2.73 8.33
C ASP A 109 15.10 -1.44 8.11
N PHE A 110 14.58 -0.34 8.60
CA PHE A 110 15.24 0.96 8.60
C PHE A 110 15.86 1.23 9.98
N PRO A 111 16.94 2.03 10.05
CA PRO A 111 17.43 2.55 11.32
C PRO A 111 16.32 3.26 12.12
N GLU A 112 16.40 3.21 13.44
CA GLU A 112 15.38 3.75 14.35
C GLU A 112 15.19 5.27 14.17
N GLU A 113 16.25 5.98 13.79
CA GLU A 113 16.26 7.43 13.59
C GLU A 113 15.50 7.85 12.31
N VAL A 114 15.29 6.92 11.38
CA VAL A 114 14.56 7.20 10.14
C VAL A 114 13.07 7.19 10.45
N SER A 115 12.46 8.38 10.48
CA SER A 115 11.04 8.53 10.74
C SER A 115 10.18 7.77 9.73
N GLU A 116 8.98 7.36 10.17
CA GLU A 116 8.01 6.66 9.34
C GLU A 116 7.68 7.41 8.03
N LYS A 117 7.64 8.75 8.06
CA LYS A 117 7.50 9.59 6.86
C LYS A 117 8.67 9.47 5.89
N GLN A 118 9.90 9.37 6.40
CA GLN A 118 11.10 9.17 5.57
C GLN A 118 11.14 7.75 5.00
N ARG A 119 10.77 6.73 5.79
CA ARG A 119 10.68 5.33 5.34
C ARG A 119 9.75 5.19 4.13
N ARG A 120 8.54 5.74 4.20
CA ARG A 120 7.59 5.73 3.06
C ARG A 120 8.10 6.50 1.84
N ARG A 121 8.83 7.61 2.04
CA ARG A 121 9.49 8.35 0.94
C ARG A 121 10.54 7.51 0.22
N LEU A 122 11.36 6.78 0.97
CA LEU A 122 12.38 5.89 0.42
C LEU A 122 11.74 4.74 -0.36
N LEU A 123 10.74 4.08 0.22
CA LEU A 123 10.00 3.00 -0.43
C LEU A 123 9.27 3.46 -1.69
N GLY A 124 8.69 4.67 -1.68
CA GLY A 124 8.02 5.24 -2.84
C GLY A 124 8.95 5.66 -4.01
N ASN A 125 10.28 5.56 -3.84
CA ASN A 125 11.27 5.66 -4.90
C ASN A 125 11.94 4.29 -5.19
N SER A 126 11.47 3.23 -4.54
CA SER A 126 12.08 1.90 -4.64
C SER A 126 11.46 1.07 -5.77
N ILE A 127 11.82 -0.21 -5.80
CA ILE A 127 11.40 -1.19 -6.80
C ILE A 127 10.62 -2.33 -6.12
N ASN A 128 9.89 -3.12 -6.92
CA ASN A 128 9.43 -4.43 -6.46
C ASN A 128 10.58 -5.45 -6.58
N VAL A 129 11.04 -5.98 -5.45
CA VAL A 129 12.20 -6.87 -5.36
C VAL A 129 11.96 -8.19 -6.09
N LEU A 130 10.75 -8.75 -6.02
CA LEU A 130 10.41 -10.02 -6.67
C LEU A 130 10.46 -9.89 -8.20
N VAL A 131 9.88 -8.82 -8.74
CA VAL A 131 9.90 -8.54 -10.19
C VAL A 131 11.33 -8.40 -10.69
N VAL A 132 12.15 -7.59 -10.00
CA VAL A 132 13.55 -7.38 -10.41
C VAL A 132 14.37 -8.65 -10.27
N ALA A 133 14.16 -9.47 -9.23
CA ALA A 133 14.82 -10.77 -9.10
C ALA A 133 14.52 -11.70 -10.28
N HIS A 134 13.27 -11.73 -10.77
CA HIS A 134 12.91 -12.50 -11.96
C HIS A 134 13.57 -11.98 -13.23
N ILE A 135 13.61 -10.66 -13.42
CA ILE A 135 14.31 -10.03 -14.56
C ILE A 135 15.80 -10.36 -14.52
N MET A 136 16.43 -10.25 -13.35
CA MET A 136 17.85 -10.58 -13.19
C MET A 136 18.14 -12.05 -13.47
N LYS A 137 17.30 -12.97 -12.98
CA LYS A 137 17.43 -14.41 -13.28
C LYS A 137 17.32 -14.69 -14.78
N TRP A 138 16.45 -13.97 -15.48
CA TRP A 138 16.29 -14.10 -16.93
C TRP A 138 17.47 -13.47 -17.71
N ALA A 139 17.94 -12.30 -17.29
CA ALA A 139 19.00 -11.55 -17.95
C ALA A 139 20.40 -12.15 -17.71
N PHE A 140 20.61 -12.76 -16.55
CA PHE A 140 21.86 -13.39 -16.13
C PHE A 140 21.60 -14.85 -15.69
N PRO A 141 21.15 -15.72 -16.62
CA PRO A 141 20.96 -17.12 -16.29
C PRO A 141 22.32 -17.69 -15.88
N THR A 142 22.39 -18.23 -14.66
CA THR A 142 23.60 -18.89 -14.16
C THR A 142 23.96 -19.99 -15.14
N VAL A 143 25.18 -19.94 -15.69
CA VAL A 143 25.74 -21.00 -16.55
C VAL A 143 25.88 -22.28 -15.74
#